data_AF-A0A179FTU6-F1
#
_entry.id   AF-A0A179FTU6-F1
#
_cell.length_a   1.000
_cell.length_b   1.000
_cell.length_c   1.000
_cell.angle_alpha   90.00
_cell.angle_beta   90.00
_cell.angle_gamma   90.00
#
_symmetry.space_group_name_H-M   'P 1'
#
loop_
_entity.id
_entity.type
_entity.pdbx_description
1 polymer ?
#
loop_
_entity_poly.entity_id
_entity_poly.type
_entity_poly.pdbx_seq_one_letter_code
_entity_poly.pdbx_strand_id
1 'polypeptide(L)'
;MPELILRPFEVISTRKGDSTWRESLTKFHSFALTEWTQVLAFDSDSLILNSMDHYFLSPLVPIAVPRAYWLSEKDTDIAKQVLGSHVMLLEPNTVRYRKIMDEALRSGDFDMEVINSMFKDLAMILPYRRLALLTGEFRNKDHSKYLAPNQEEQWNAMGEVSRAVLVHFSDWPLPKPWKTQTKEDWDKAMPKCLADDTETDDKPACADQVMWTGFYTDYDLDKEAQCLVLYK
;
A
#
# COMPACT_ATOMS: atom_id res chain seq x y z
N MET A 1 18.06 16.65 4.21
CA MET A 1 17.25 15.54 4.74
C MET A 1 15.87 16.09 5.04
N PRO A 2 14.79 15.32 4.79
CA PRO A 2 13.46 15.71 5.24
C PRO A 2 13.45 15.92 6.76
N GLU A 3 12.62 16.84 7.23
CA GLU A 3 12.40 17.05 8.65
C GLU A 3 11.61 15.85 9.21
N LEU A 4 12.28 14.97 9.94
CA LEU A 4 11.66 13.81 10.57
C LEU A 4 11.04 14.22 11.90
N ILE A 5 9.70 14.23 11.96
CA ILE A 5 8.94 14.53 13.17
C ILE A 5 8.40 13.21 13.73
N LEU A 6 9.00 12.74 14.83
CA LEU A 6 8.53 11.55 15.54
C LEU A 6 7.48 11.96 16.58
N ARG A 7 6.32 11.29 16.57
CA ARG A 7 5.26 11.48 17.56
C ARG A 7 4.84 10.13 18.15
N PRO A 8 4.85 9.98 19.48
CA PRO A 8 4.29 8.80 20.11
C PRO A 8 2.76 8.83 19.96
N PHE A 9 2.20 7.66 19.64
CA PHE A 9 0.75 7.44 19.65
C PHE A 9 0.43 6.24 20.51
N GLU A 10 -0.75 6.25 21.13
CA GLU A 10 -1.26 5.06 21.79
C GLU A 10 -1.64 4.03 20.73
N VAL A 11 -1.11 2.82 20.88
CA VAL A 11 -1.47 1.69 20.02
C VAL A 11 -2.93 1.35 20.26
N ILE A 12 -3.72 1.37 19.19
CA ILE A 12 -5.13 1.03 19.24
C ILE A 12 -5.26 -0.43 18.82
N SER A 13 -5.68 -1.30 19.75
CA SER A 13 -5.90 -2.71 19.48
C SER A 13 -7.39 -3.09 19.54
N THR A 14 -7.90 -3.83 18.56
CA THR A 14 -9.21 -4.50 18.68
C THR A 14 -9.09 -5.82 19.44
N ARG A 15 -10.15 -6.20 20.16
CA ARG A 15 -10.21 -7.49 20.90
C ARG A 15 -10.65 -8.68 20.03
N LYS A 16 -11.03 -8.44 18.77
CA LYS A 16 -11.51 -9.46 17.81
C LYS A 16 -10.55 -9.60 16.64
N GLY A 17 -10.33 -10.83 16.17
CA GLY A 17 -9.68 -11.16 14.90
C GLY A 17 -8.19 -11.50 14.95
N ASP A 18 -7.59 -11.65 13.75
CA ASP A 18 -6.20 -12.09 13.52
C ASP A 18 -5.19 -11.12 14.16
N SER A 19 -4.21 -11.65 14.89
CA SER A 19 -3.14 -10.86 15.52
C SER A 19 -2.41 -9.93 14.56
N THR A 20 -2.41 -10.26 13.26
CA THR A 20 -1.73 -9.50 12.21
C THR A 20 -2.31 -8.09 12.01
N TRP A 21 -3.62 -7.92 12.23
CA TRP A 21 -4.33 -6.66 11.91
C TRP A 21 -4.86 -5.94 13.14
N ARG A 22 -4.68 -6.48 14.35
CA ARG A 22 -5.24 -5.91 15.59
C ARG A 22 -4.87 -4.47 15.83
N GLU A 23 -3.67 -4.06 15.41
CA GLU A 23 -3.13 -2.72 15.62
C GLU A 23 -3.30 -1.80 14.41
N SER A 24 -3.97 -2.26 13.34
CA SER A 24 -4.11 -1.49 12.09
C SER A 24 -4.88 -0.19 12.27
N LEU A 25 -5.77 -0.12 13.28
CA LEU A 25 -6.51 1.09 13.66
C LEU A 25 -5.61 2.24 14.09
N THR A 26 -4.36 1.97 14.49
CA THR A 26 -3.38 3.00 14.87
C THR A 26 -3.16 4.01 13.73
N LYS A 27 -3.36 3.62 12.45
CA LYS A 27 -3.27 4.56 11.32
C LYS A 27 -4.31 5.68 11.36
N PHE A 28 -5.43 5.52 12.08
CA PHE A 28 -6.45 6.55 12.19
C PHE A 28 -6.02 7.77 13.01
N HIS A 29 -4.90 7.69 13.75
CA HIS A 29 -4.27 8.87 14.34
C HIS A 29 -3.92 9.95 13.30
N SER A 30 -3.75 9.57 12.02
CA SER A 30 -3.61 10.53 10.91
C SER A 30 -4.75 11.54 10.82
N PHE A 31 -5.98 11.18 11.18
CA PHE A 31 -7.12 12.12 11.23
C PHE A 31 -7.06 13.12 12.39
N ALA A 32 -6.23 12.88 13.40
CA ALA A 32 -6.06 13.75 14.56
C ALA A 32 -4.94 14.79 14.38
N LEU A 33 -4.18 14.72 13.28
CA LEU A 33 -3.04 15.59 12.95
C LEU A 33 -3.45 17.00 12.47
N THR A 34 -4.27 17.71 13.25
CA THR A 34 -4.90 18.99 12.87
C THR A 34 -3.94 20.17 12.75
N GLU A 35 -2.67 20.01 13.11
CA GLU A 35 -1.63 20.99 12.80
C GLU A 35 -1.27 21.04 11.30
N TRP A 36 -1.66 20.01 10.54
CA TRP A 36 -1.49 19.95 9.09
C TRP A 36 -2.82 20.15 8.38
N THR A 37 -2.81 20.87 7.27
CA THR A 37 -4.01 21.09 6.44
C THR A 37 -4.42 19.82 5.68
N GLN A 38 -3.44 19.01 5.29
CA GLN A 38 -3.64 17.78 4.55
C GLN A 38 -2.54 16.78 4.92
N VAL A 39 -2.89 15.50 5.01
CA VAL A 39 -1.98 14.42 5.37
C VAL A 39 -2.11 13.30 4.34
N LEU A 40 -0.98 12.82 3.83
CA LEU A 40 -0.90 11.58 3.06
C LEU A 40 -0.34 10.49 3.99
N ALA A 41 -1.22 9.63 4.49
CA ALA A 41 -0.85 8.48 5.31
C ALA A 41 -0.78 7.22 4.44
N PHE A 42 0.20 6.36 4.68
CA PHE A 42 0.33 5.06 3.99
C PHE A 42 0.96 4.02 4.90
N ASP A 43 0.77 2.74 4.57
CA ASP A 43 1.20 1.65 5.44
C ASP A 43 2.72 1.52 5.52
N SER A 44 3.21 1.19 6.72
CA SER A 44 4.66 1.08 7.00
C SER A 44 5.38 -0.03 6.24
N ASP A 45 4.65 -0.99 5.67
CA ASP A 45 5.14 -2.00 4.74
C ASP A 45 5.06 -1.54 3.28
N SER A 46 5.42 -0.29 3.03
CA SER A 46 5.53 0.27 1.69
C SER A 46 6.93 0.84 1.43
N LEU A 47 7.32 0.91 0.16
CA LEU A 47 8.53 1.58 -0.32
C LEU A 47 8.15 2.69 -1.29
N ILE A 48 8.69 3.90 -1.08
CA ILE A 48 8.48 5.06 -1.95
C ILE A 48 9.42 4.94 -3.15
N LEU A 49 8.86 4.95 -4.36
CA LEU A 49 9.61 4.82 -5.62
C LEU A 49 9.81 6.17 -6.32
N ASN A 50 8.94 7.15 -6.05
CA ASN A 50 9.00 8.48 -6.66
C ASN A 50 8.30 9.54 -5.78
N SER A 51 8.44 10.83 -6.12
CA SER A 51 7.79 11.92 -5.37
C SER A 51 6.27 11.79 -5.38
N MET A 52 5.69 11.89 -4.19
CA MET A 52 4.24 11.91 -3.95
C MET A 52 3.69 13.33 -3.71
N ASP A 53 4.52 14.37 -3.85
CA ASP A 53 4.14 15.74 -3.47
C ASP A 53 2.96 16.28 -4.29
N HIS A 54 2.83 15.81 -5.53
CA HIS A 54 1.75 16.21 -6.44
C HIS A 54 0.35 15.83 -5.91
N TYR A 55 0.22 14.88 -4.98
CA TYR A 55 -1.07 14.56 -4.35
C TYR A 55 -1.59 15.71 -3.47
N PHE A 56 -0.71 16.57 -2.95
CA PHE A 56 -1.12 17.75 -2.18
C PHE A 56 -1.66 18.90 -3.04
N LEU A 57 -1.68 18.73 -4.37
CA LEU A 57 -2.42 19.62 -5.28
C LEU A 57 -3.90 19.24 -5.40
N SER A 58 -4.31 18.10 -4.84
CA SER A 58 -5.70 17.67 -4.78
C SER A 58 -6.55 18.61 -3.92
N PRO A 59 -7.84 18.81 -4.24
CA PRO A 59 -8.75 19.51 -3.35
C PRO A 59 -8.79 18.86 -1.96
N LEU A 60 -9.11 19.68 -0.94
CA LEU A 60 -9.38 19.20 0.40
C LEU A 60 -10.64 18.33 0.38
N VAL A 61 -10.50 17.11 0.88
CA VAL A 61 -11.57 16.13 0.99
C VAL A 61 -11.48 15.42 2.32
N PRO A 62 -12.60 14.91 2.86
CA PRO A 62 -12.58 14.15 4.12
C PRO A 62 -11.58 13.00 4.09
N ILE A 63 -11.54 12.29 2.96
CA ILE A 63 -10.60 11.22 2.65
C ILE A 63 -10.60 10.97 1.14
N ALA A 64 -9.42 10.69 0.58
CA ALA A 64 -9.22 10.10 -0.72
C ALA A 64 -8.38 8.82 -0.60
N VAL A 65 -8.83 7.76 -1.26
CA VAL A 65 -8.23 6.43 -1.17
C VAL A 65 -8.26 5.74 -2.52
N PRO A 66 -7.27 4.88 -2.82
CA PRO A 66 -7.38 3.98 -3.97
C PRO A 66 -8.37 2.87 -3.69
N ARG A 67 -8.81 2.20 -4.76
CA ARG A 67 -9.56 0.93 -4.63
C ARG A 67 -8.61 -0.23 -4.43
N ALA A 68 -9.00 -1.18 -3.58
CA ALA A 68 -8.28 -2.42 -3.35
C ALA A 68 -8.62 -3.42 -4.47
N TYR A 69 -7.98 -3.27 -5.63
CA TYR A 69 -8.28 -4.07 -6.82
C TYR A 69 -8.15 -5.58 -6.57
N TRP A 70 -7.28 -6.00 -5.66
CA TRP A 70 -7.07 -7.40 -5.28
C TRP A 70 -8.24 -8.02 -4.50
N LEU A 71 -9.13 -7.20 -3.93
CA LEU A 71 -10.32 -7.64 -3.18
C LEU A 71 -11.60 -7.61 -4.02
N SER A 72 -11.52 -7.14 -5.27
CA SER A 72 -12.68 -7.05 -6.16
C SER A 72 -12.46 -7.95 -7.38
N GLU A 73 -13.55 -8.47 -7.95
CA GLU A 73 -13.50 -9.11 -9.26
C GLU A 73 -13.44 -8.04 -10.36
N LYS A 74 -12.81 -8.36 -11.50
CA LYS A 74 -12.55 -7.38 -12.58
C LYS A 74 -13.80 -6.74 -13.18
N ASP A 75 -14.93 -7.42 -13.08
CA ASP A 75 -16.26 -7.01 -13.55
C ASP A 75 -17.16 -6.47 -12.41
N THR A 76 -16.62 -6.33 -11.19
CA THR A 76 -17.34 -5.72 -10.08
C THR A 76 -17.68 -4.28 -10.42
N ASP A 77 -18.96 -3.93 -10.30
CA ASP A 77 -19.47 -2.56 -10.40
C ASP A 77 -18.59 -1.62 -9.57
N ILE A 78 -18.16 -0.51 -10.16
CA ILE A 78 -17.32 0.51 -9.54
C ILE A 78 -17.90 0.95 -8.18
N ALA A 79 -19.22 1.04 -8.04
CA ALA A 79 -19.88 1.41 -6.78
C ALA A 79 -19.73 0.35 -5.67
N LYS A 80 -19.39 -0.89 -6.01
CA LYS A 80 -19.24 -2.03 -5.08
C LYS A 80 -17.79 -2.42 -4.82
N GLN A 81 -16.83 -1.83 -5.54
CA GLN A 81 -15.41 -2.11 -5.35
C GLN A 81 -14.93 -1.62 -3.99
N VAL A 82 -14.14 -2.45 -3.31
CA VAL A 82 -13.64 -2.20 -1.95
C VAL A 82 -12.63 -1.05 -1.97
N LEU A 83 -12.76 -0.12 -1.02
CA LEU A 83 -11.78 0.93 -0.77
C LEU A 83 -10.57 0.35 -0.02
N GLY A 84 -9.36 0.75 -0.44
CA GLY A 84 -8.14 0.46 0.31
C GLY A 84 -7.88 1.51 1.39
N SER A 85 -7.27 1.11 2.49
CA SER A 85 -6.79 2.01 3.57
C SER A 85 -5.26 2.08 3.65
N HIS A 86 -4.56 1.38 2.76
CA HIS A 86 -3.08 1.33 2.71
C HIS A 86 -2.45 2.65 2.25
N VAL A 87 -3.24 3.52 1.61
CA VAL A 87 -2.90 4.92 1.31
C VAL A 87 -4.15 5.77 1.52
N MET A 88 -4.04 6.84 2.29
CA MET A 88 -5.12 7.79 2.58
C MET A 88 -4.60 9.22 2.48
N LEU A 89 -5.12 9.98 1.50
CA LEU A 89 -4.96 11.43 1.48
C LEU A 89 -6.16 12.05 2.19
N LEU A 90 -5.96 12.78 3.28
CA LEU A 90 -7.07 13.24 4.12
C LEU A 90 -6.86 14.66 4.63
N GLU A 91 -7.98 15.34 4.90
CA GLU A 91 -8.04 16.54 5.71
C GLU A 91 -8.21 16.14 7.19
N PRO A 92 -7.21 16.36 8.07
CA PRO A 92 -7.32 16.02 9.49
C PRO A 92 -8.49 16.75 10.17
N ASN A 93 -9.24 16.04 11.00
CA ASN A 93 -10.38 16.60 11.72
C ASN A 93 -10.70 15.78 12.98
N THR A 94 -10.58 16.40 14.16
CA THR A 94 -10.77 15.70 15.46
C THR A 94 -12.20 15.24 15.71
N VAL A 95 -13.22 15.85 15.09
CA VAL A 95 -14.61 15.36 15.17
C VAL A 95 -14.77 14.09 14.35
N ARG A 96 -14.18 14.06 13.14
CA ARG A 96 -14.19 12.88 12.26
C ARG A 96 -13.39 11.74 12.87
N TYR A 97 -12.19 12.02 13.38
CA TYR A 97 -11.37 11.06 14.12
C TYR A 97 -12.16 10.36 15.22
N ARG A 98 -12.85 11.12 16.09
CA ARG A 98 -13.70 10.53 17.14
C ARG A 98 -14.78 9.61 16.59
N LYS A 99 -15.48 10.01 15.53
CA LYS A 99 -16.50 9.16 14.88
C LYS A 99 -15.91 7.86 14.30
N ILE A 100 -14.72 7.94 13.69
CA ILE A 100 -14.01 6.78 13.16
C ILE A 100 -13.64 5.82 14.29
N MET A 101 -13.11 6.37 15.39
CA MET A 101 -12.74 5.60 16.57
C MET A 101 -13.97 4.96 17.25
N ASP A 102 -15.06 5.71 17.39
CA ASP A 102 -16.31 5.19 17.95
C ASP A 102 -16.85 4.04 17.09
N GLU A 103 -16.81 4.16 15.77
CA GLU A 103 -17.23 3.09 14.86
C GLU A 103 -16.33 1.86 14.98
N ALA A 104 -15.01 2.04 14.92
CA ALA A 104 -14.04 0.96 15.02
C ALA A 104 -14.17 0.18 16.35
N LEU A 105 -14.35 0.89 17.46
CA LEU A 105 -14.56 0.28 18.77
C LEU A 105 -15.92 -0.43 18.88
N ARG A 106 -16.97 0.13 18.26
CA ARG A 106 -18.33 -0.43 18.28
C ARG A 106 -18.45 -1.68 17.42
N SER A 107 -17.92 -1.68 16.20
CA SER A 107 -17.99 -2.82 15.30
C SER A 107 -16.97 -3.89 15.65
N GLY A 108 -15.80 -3.48 16.13
CA GLY A 108 -14.63 -4.35 16.33
C GLY A 108 -13.97 -4.75 15.02
N ASP A 109 -14.27 -4.03 13.94
CA ASP A 109 -13.71 -4.24 12.61
C ASP A 109 -12.30 -3.66 12.49
N PHE A 110 -11.59 -4.03 11.42
CA PHE A 110 -10.30 -3.47 11.09
C PHE A 110 -10.44 -2.19 10.24
N ASP A 111 -9.31 -1.58 9.94
CA ASP A 111 -9.22 -0.29 9.28
C ASP A 111 -9.92 -0.24 7.92
N MET A 112 -9.76 -1.25 7.05
CA MET A 112 -10.43 -1.25 5.74
C MET A 112 -11.95 -1.32 5.87
N GLU A 113 -12.47 -2.19 6.73
CA GLU A 113 -13.91 -2.34 6.96
C GLU A 113 -14.52 -1.07 7.53
N VAL A 114 -13.85 -0.42 8.51
CA VAL A 114 -14.29 0.86 9.06
C VAL A 114 -14.33 1.93 7.98
N ILE A 115 -13.27 2.04 7.15
CA ILE A 115 -13.25 3.01 6.04
C ILE A 115 -14.35 2.73 5.02
N ASN A 116 -14.57 1.48 4.63
CA ASN A 116 -15.63 1.12 3.68
C ASN A 116 -17.03 1.38 4.26
N SER A 117 -17.25 1.07 5.55
CA SER A 117 -18.52 1.35 6.24
C SER A 117 -18.84 2.85 6.25
N MET A 118 -17.85 3.69 6.55
CA MET A 118 -18.06 5.11 6.77
C MET A 118 -17.93 5.98 5.51
N PHE A 119 -17.12 5.58 4.53
CA PHE A 119 -16.69 6.46 3.44
C PHE A 119 -16.90 5.91 2.03
N LYS A 120 -17.46 4.70 1.83
CA LYS A 120 -17.67 4.13 0.47
C LYS A 120 -18.35 5.09 -0.52
N ASP A 121 -19.29 5.91 -0.05
CA ASP A 121 -20.08 6.84 -0.88
C ASP A 121 -19.57 8.28 -0.80
N LEU A 122 -18.53 8.56 0.01
CA LEU A 122 -18.04 9.91 0.31
C LEU A 122 -16.56 10.11 -0.04
N ALA A 123 -15.79 9.03 -0.18
CA ALA A 123 -14.37 9.09 -0.47
C ALA A 123 -14.13 9.54 -1.91
N MET A 124 -13.14 10.42 -2.08
CA MET A 124 -12.58 10.66 -3.40
C MET A 124 -11.72 9.45 -3.82
N ILE A 125 -11.84 8.99 -5.06
CA ILE A 125 -11.10 7.81 -5.51
C ILE A 125 -9.77 8.21 -6.13
N LEU A 126 -8.67 7.70 -5.59
CA LEU A 126 -7.33 7.83 -6.16
C LEU A 126 -7.07 6.72 -7.19
N PRO A 127 -6.40 7.01 -8.32
CA PRO A 127 -5.99 5.98 -9.27
C PRO A 127 -5.02 4.97 -8.63
N TYR A 128 -5.37 3.69 -8.64
CA TYR A 128 -4.62 2.67 -7.89
C TYR A 128 -3.31 2.22 -8.56
N ARG A 129 -3.21 2.19 -9.91
CA ARG A 129 -2.03 1.66 -10.65
C ARG A 129 -0.68 2.34 -10.38
N ARG A 130 -0.65 3.44 -9.62
CA ARG A 130 0.61 4.10 -9.23
C ARG A 130 0.85 4.11 -7.73
N LEU A 131 -0.22 3.96 -6.94
CA LEU A 131 -0.23 4.10 -5.49
C LEU A 131 -0.38 2.78 -4.74
N ALA A 132 -0.95 1.78 -5.40
CA ALA A 132 -1.39 0.53 -4.82
C ALA A 132 -0.71 -0.66 -5.50
N LEU A 133 0.48 -0.48 -6.07
CA LEU A 133 1.22 -1.56 -6.71
C LEU A 133 1.66 -2.55 -5.62
N LEU A 134 1.17 -3.78 -5.70
CA LEU A 134 1.50 -4.83 -4.74
C LEU A 134 2.72 -5.62 -5.22
N THR A 135 3.69 -5.90 -4.33
CA THR A 135 4.81 -6.80 -4.69
C THR A 135 4.32 -8.20 -5.04
N GLY A 136 3.21 -8.65 -4.43
CA GLY A 136 2.57 -9.92 -4.77
C GLY A 136 2.02 -9.98 -6.19
N GLU A 137 1.80 -8.83 -6.85
CA GLU A 137 1.37 -8.78 -8.25
C GLU A 137 2.42 -9.39 -9.17
N PHE A 138 3.71 -9.15 -8.92
CA PHE A 138 4.83 -9.70 -9.70
C PHE A 138 4.97 -11.23 -9.59
N ARG A 139 4.35 -11.83 -8.57
CA ARG A 139 4.30 -13.28 -8.39
C ARG A 139 3.06 -13.91 -9.02
N ASN A 140 2.08 -13.07 -9.36
CA ASN A 140 0.83 -13.50 -9.94
C ASN A 140 1.03 -13.84 -11.42
N LYS A 141 0.11 -14.63 -11.97
CA LYS A 141 0.06 -14.93 -13.42
C LYS A 141 -1.08 -14.21 -14.12
N ASP A 142 -2.09 -13.79 -13.37
CA ASP A 142 -3.26 -13.08 -13.88
C ASP A 142 -3.30 -11.67 -13.29
N HIS A 143 -2.85 -10.71 -14.11
CA HIS A 143 -2.84 -9.29 -13.77
C HIS A 143 -4.13 -8.57 -14.14
N SER A 144 -5.17 -9.28 -14.60
CA SER A 144 -6.37 -8.64 -15.16
C SER A 144 -7.11 -7.76 -14.16
N LYS A 145 -7.03 -8.06 -12.86
CA LYS A 145 -7.59 -7.21 -11.80
C LYS A 145 -6.82 -5.90 -11.65
N TYR A 146 -5.49 -5.95 -11.75
CA TYR A 146 -4.61 -4.78 -11.67
C TYR A 146 -4.64 -3.93 -12.96
N LEU A 147 -4.87 -4.56 -14.12
CA LEU A 147 -4.96 -3.87 -15.41
C LEU A 147 -6.37 -3.34 -15.72
N ALA A 148 -7.36 -3.67 -14.89
CA ALA A 148 -8.73 -3.24 -15.08
C ALA A 148 -8.87 -1.70 -15.08
N PRO A 149 -9.76 -1.12 -15.91
CA PRO A 149 -10.70 -1.82 -16.80
C PRO A 149 -10.11 -2.15 -18.18
N ASN A 150 -8.84 -1.79 -18.46
CA ASN A 150 -8.28 -1.92 -19.81
C ASN A 150 -7.75 -3.34 -20.06
N GLN A 151 -8.62 -4.20 -20.57
CA GLN A 151 -8.31 -5.62 -20.81
C GLN A 151 -7.35 -5.85 -22.00
N GLU A 152 -7.10 -4.82 -22.82
CA GLU A 152 -6.14 -4.90 -23.94
C GLU A 152 -4.70 -4.67 -23.49
N GLU A 153 -4.50 -4.06 -22.32
CA GLU A 153 -3.17 -3.84 -21.79
C GLU A 153 -2.53 -5.15 -21.34
N GLN A 154 -1.25 -5.28 -21.65
CA GLN A 154 -0.43 -6.40 -21.21
C GLN A 154 0.41 -5.97 -20.02
N TRP A 155 0.62 -6.90 -19.10
CA TRP A 155 1.50 -6.68 -17.97
C TRP A 155 2.94 -6.47 -18.46
N ASN A 156 3.52 -5.35 -18.06
CA ASN A 156 4.95 -5.09 -18.19
C ASN A 156 5.45 -4.59 -16.82
N ALA A 157 6.10 -5.50 -16.08
CA ALA A 157 6.66 -5.24 -14.76
C ALA A 157 7.48 -3.94 -14.70
N MET A 158 8.48 -3.81 -15.59
CA MET A 158 9.37 -2.63 -15.64
C MET A 158 8.58 -1.35 -15.94
N GLY A 159 7.62 -1.42 -16.86
CA GLY A 159 6.73 -0.32 -17.20
C GLY A 159 5.89 0.12 -16.00
N GLU A 160 5.27 -0.81 -15.28
CA GLU A 160 4.47 -0.50 -14.09
C GLU A 160 5.31 0.09 -12.97
N VAL A 161 6.50 -0.47 -12.69
CA VAL A 161 7.43 0.09 -11.69
C VAL A 161 7.84 1.51 -12.04
N SER A 162 8.22 1.77 -13.30
CA SER A 162 8.68 3.10 -13.73
C SER A 162 7.65 4.23 -13.53
N ARG A 163 6.36 3.88 -13.46
CA ARG A 163 5.24 4.82 -13.29
C ARG A 163 4.70 4.85 -11.87
N ALA A 164 5.06 3.87 -11.03
CA ALA A 164 4.62 3.78 -9.66
C ALA A 164 5.33 4.83 -8.79
N VAL A 165 4.63 5.29 -7.77
CA VAL A 165 5.18 6.19 -6.75
C VAL A 165 5.35 5.46 -5.41
N LEU A 166 4.60 4.39 -5.22
CA LEU A 166 4.59 3.57 -4.01
C LEU A 166 4.39 2.10 -4.40
N VAL A 167 5.13 1.22 -3.74
CA VAL A 167 4.91 -0.24 -3.77
C VAL A 167 4.61 -0.74 -2.36
N HIS A 168 3.62 -1.64 -2.22
CA HIS A 168 3.19 -2.24 -0.95
C HIS A 168 3.63 -3.71 -0.88
N PHE A 169 4.41 -4.07 0.13
CA PHE A 169 4.89 -5.43 0.35
C PHE A 169 3.76 -6.39 0.77
N SER A 170 3.29 -7.21 -0.16
CA SER A 170 2.13 -8.08 0.01
C SER A 170 2.44 -9.58 -0.14
N ASP A 171 3.65 -10.00 0.22
CA ASP A 171 4.21 -11.29 -0.19
C ASP A 171 3.92 -12.50 0.71
N TRP A 172 2.86 -12.46 1.53
CA TRP A 172 2.52 -13.58 2.41
C TRP A 172 2.58 -14.93 1.66
N PRO A 173 3.21 -15.99 2.22
CA PRO A 173 3.75 -16.10 3.58
C PRO A 173 5.18 -15.58 3.78
N LEU A 174 5.81 -14.96 2.78
CA LEU A 174 7.11 -14.31 2.98
C LEU A 174 6.96 -13.22 4.07
N PRO A 175 7.86 -13.17 5.07
CA PRO A 175 7.82 -12.15 6.09
C PRO A 175 7.93 -10.73 5.51
N LYS A 176 7.46 -9.74 6.27
CA LYS A 176 7.66 -8.32 5.91
C LYS A 176 9.16 -7.99 5.83
N PRO A 177 9.58 -7.00 5.02
CA PRO A 177 10.99 -6.77 4.67
C PRO A 177 11.93 -6.52 5.86
N TRP A 178 11.43 -5.98 6.97
CA TRP A 178 12.24 -5.78 8.19
C TRP A 178 12.45 -7.05 9.03
N LYS A 179 11.76 -8.15 8.72
CA LYS A 179 11.93 -9.43 9.42
C LYS A 179 12.94 -10.29 8.68
N THR A 180 13.71 -11.06 9.45
CA THR A 180 14.60 -12.07 8.88
C THR A 180 13.79 -13.12 8.12
N GLN A 181 14.27 -13.46 6.92
CA GLN A 181 13.70 -14.48 6.04
C GLN A 181 14.70 -15.61 5.83
N THR A 182 14.21 -16.83 5.62
CA THR A 182 15.08 -17.95 5.24
C THR A 182 15.29 -17.95 3.72
N LYS A 183 16.37 -18.60 3.26
CA LYS A 183 16.59 -18.83 1.82
C LYS A 183 15.43 -19.63 1.20
N GLU A 184 14.88 -20.58 1.94
CA GLU A 184 13.75 -21.39 1.46
C GLU A 184 12.49 -20.55 1.26
N ASP A 185 12.19 -19.62 2.17
CA ASP A 185 11.04 -18.71 2.04
C ASP A 185 11.23 -17.78 0.84
N TRP A 186 12.44 -17.24 0.67
CA TRP A 186 12.80 -16.39 -0.46
C TRP A 186 12.63 -17.12 -1.80
N ASP A 187 13.22 -18.30 -1.93
CA ASP A 187 13.18 -19.10 -3.16
C ASP A 187 11.74 -19.52 -3.52
N LYS A 188 10.86 -19.72 -2.51
CA LYS A 188 9.43 -19.99 -2.72
C LYS A 188 8.62 -18.77 -3.15
N ALA A 189 8.96 -17.58 -2.64
CA ALA A 189 8.25 -16.35 -2.93
C ALA A 189 8.68 -15.73 -4.26
N MET A 190 9.93 -15.94 -4.68
CA MET A 190 10.51 -15.34 -5.88
C MET A 190 9.65 -15.59 -7.13
N PRO A 191 9.33 -14.55 -7.92
CA PRO A 191 8.66 -14.72 -9.21
C PRO A 191 9.40 -15.70 -10.11
N LYS A 192 8.65 -16.53 -10.83
CA LYS A 192 9.24 -17.49 -11.76
C LYS A 192 9.71 -16.78 -13.01
N CYS A 193 10.97 -16.94 -13.37
CA CYS A 193 11.42 -16.65 -14.72
C CYS A 193 11.10 -17.84 -15.65
N LEU A 194 10.16 -17.65 -16.57
CA LEU A 194 9.79 -18.67 -17.55
C LEU A 194 10.78 -18.69 -18.72
N ALA A 195 10.95 -19.83 -19.36
CA ALA A 195 11.92 -19.99 -20.44
C ALA A 195 11.60 -19.17 -21.69
N ASP A 196 10.34 -18.79 -21.86
CA ASP A 196 9.83 -17.92 -22.93
C ASP A 196 9.82 -16.43 -22.55
N ASP A 197 10.18 -16.07 -21.31
CA ASP A 197 10.35 -14.68 -20.89
C ASP A 197 11.69 -14.16 -21.41
N THR A 198 11.66 -13.68 -22.64
CA THR A 198 12.80 -13.15 -23.38
C THR A 198 12.87 -11.63 -23.25
N GLU A 199 14.10 -11.10 -23.34
CA GLU A 199 14.34 -9.67 -23.38
C GLU A 199 13.70 -9.04 -24.63
N THR A 200 13.06 -7.90 -24.42
CA THR A 200 12.47 -7.05 -25.45
C THR A 200 13.01 -5.63 -25.29
N ASP A 201 12.76 -4.76 -26.29
CA ASP A 201 13.20 -3.36 -26.23
C ASP A 201 12.67 -2.61 -24.99
N ASP A 202 11.55 -3.05 -24.43
CA ASP A 202 10.83 -2.42 -23.32
C ASP A 202 10.95 -3.15 -21.96
N LYS A 203 11.58 -4.33 -21.90
CA LYS A 203 11.84 -5.04 -20.63
C LYS A 203 12.98 -6.07 -20.72
N PRO A 204 13.75 -6.28 -19.64
CA PRO A 204 14.71 -7.37 -19.57
C PRO A 204 13.99 -8.73 -19.48
N ALA A 205 14.72 -9.82 -19.77
CA ALA A 205 14.29 -11.16 -19.42
C ALA A 205 14.08 -11.28 -17.90
N CYS A 206 13.09 -12.09 -17.47
CA CYS A 206 12.73 -12.26 -16.07
C CYS A 206 12.29 -10.95 -15.39
N ALA A 207 11.66 -10.01 -16.11
CA ALA A 207 11.39 -8.65 -15.61
C ALA A 207 10.67 -8.63 -14.25
N ASP A 208 9.72 -9.56 -14.02
CA ASP A 208 9.04 -9.70 -12.74
C ASP A 208 10.01 -10.01 -11.60
N GLN A 209 10.92 -10.96 -11.80
CA GLN A 209 11.92 -11.34 -10.83
C GLN A 209 12.93 -10.20 -10.59
N VAL A 210 13.32 -9.48 -11.65
CA VAL A 210 14.25 -8.35 -11.55
C VAL A 210 13.62 -7.21 -10.72
N MET A 211 12.39 -6.81 -11.04
CA MET A 211 11.69 -5.74 -10.31
C MET A 211 11.39 -6.16 -8.87
N TRP A 212 10.88 -7.38 -8.67
CA TRP A 212 10.54 -7.87 -7.33
C TRP A 212 11.76 -7.97 -6.41
N THR A 213 12.88 -8.53 -6.88
CA THR A 213 14.11 -8.58 -6.08
C THR A 213 14.72 -7.18 -5.85
N GLY A 214 14.54 -6.27 -6.81
CA GLY A 214 14.90 -4.86 -6.69
C GLY A 214 14.25 -4.19 -5.49
N PHE A 215 12.94 -4.31 -5.30
CA PHE A 215 12.25 -3.68 -4.16
C PHE A 215 12.80 -4.08 -2.79
N TYR A 216 13.10 -5.36 -2.60
CA TYR A 216 13.68 -5.86 -1.36
C TYR A 216 15.12 -5.37 -1.16
N THR A 217 15.89 -5.32 -2.25
CA THR A 217 17.27 -4.80 -2.24
C THR A 217 17.27 -3.31 -1.89
N ASP A 218 16.42 -2.52 -2.54
CA ASP A 218 16.29 -1.08 -2.30
C ASP A 218 15.83 -0.81 -0.87
N TYR A 219 14.87 -1.59 -0.36
CA TYR A 219 14.46 -1.50 1.05
C TYR A 219 15.63 -1.76 2.01
N ASP A 220 16.44 -2.80 1.76
CA ASP A 220 17.57 -3.11 2.62
C ASP A 220 18.67 -2.04 2.57
N LEU A 221 18.93 -1.48 1.39
CA LEU A 221 19.86 -0.36 1.20
C LEU A 221 19.38 0.90 1.93
N ASP A 222 18.10 1.26 1.81
CA ASP A 222 17.51 2.40 2.50
C ASP A 222 17.52 2.18 4.02
N LYS A 223 17.16 0.99 4.48
CA LYS A 223 17.23 0.62 5.90
C LYS A 223 18.64 0.75 6.43
N GLU A 224 19.65 0.25 5.71
CA GLU A 224 21.05 0.39 6.10
C GLU A 224 21.43 1.88 6.16
N ALA A 225 21.15 2.65 5.12
CA ALA A 225 21.50 4.07 5.06
C ALA A 225 20.86 4.91 6.17
N GLN A 226 19.58 4.69 6.48
CA GLN A 226 18.84 5.47 7.47
C GLN A 226 19.02 4.97 8.91
N CYS A 227 19.05 3.65 9.12
CA CYS A 227 19.12 3.07 10.46
C CYS A 227 20.55 2.93 11.00
N LEU A 228 21.60 2.99 10.16
CA LEU A 228 22.99 3.10 10.65
C LEU A 228 23.22 4.37 11.49
N VAL A 229 22.39 5.39 11.32
CA VAL A 229 22.39 6.62 12.15
C VAL A 229 21.89 6.35 13.57
N LEU A 230 21.09 5.30 13.81
CA LEU A 230 20.53 4.97 15.13
C LEU A 230 21.50 4.19 16.03
N TYR A 231 22.68 3.81 15.52
CA TYR A 231 23.69 3.03 16.24
C TYR A 231 25.08 3.71 16.31
N LYS A 232 25.15 5.03 16.09
CA LYS A 232 26.34 5.85 16.38
C LYS A 232 26.09 6.81 17.53
#